data_AF-A0A1Q8BMR7-F1
#
_entry.id   AF-A0A1Q8BMR7-F1
#
_cell.length_a   1.000
_cell.length_b   1.000
_cell.length_c   1.000
_cell.angle_alpha   90.00
_cell.angle_beta   90.00
_cell.angle_gamma   90.00
#
_symmetry.space_group_name_H-M   'P 1'
#
loop_
_entity.id
_entity.type
_entity.pdbx_description
1 polymer ?
#
loop_
_entity_poly.entity_id
_entity_poly.type
_entity_poly.pdbx_seq_one_letter_code
_entity_poly.pdbx_strand_id
1 'polypeptide(L)'
;TGVLDTAKATNPLKDLLKFGQSVWLDYIRRDLITTGELKRLIQEDGLRGMTSNPAIFEKAIVGSTDYADILTSLKNRTDLDAKARYELIAIRDIQDAADLLRPVYDESKLRDGYISLEVSPYLARETQGTLEEARRLWKAVGRPNIMIKVPGTAEGIPAFEQLISEGINVNVTLLFSQGVYQKVAEAYIRGLEKFAASGGDVKRVASVASFFISRIDNSVDAEISARLKSAKNSQEEQKLKGLLGKVAIGNGKLAYQRYLNIFSGPQWDKLRAKGGQTQRVLWASTSTKNPAYPDILYVQEMIGPDTVNTIPPATFDAFRDHGLPRETLTEGVDEAKQVMAGLASVGISIDVITDKLTDDGVRLFEEAFDKLLAAVEKSTQGETTPKINQQTYKLPDALAKTVAQNLNDWRANGKVRRLWQRDASLWTNTDESKWLGWLDITEKQLEKKDQFHRLSEE
;
A
#
# COMPACT_ATOMS: atom_id res chain seq x y z
N THR A 1 24.20 29.12 -41.83
CA THR A 1 23.45 27.91 -41.41
C THR A 1 23.66 27.70 -39.94
N GLY A 2 22.86 28.38 -39.11
CA GLY A 2 22.91 28.19 -37.66
C GLY A 2 22.08 26.96 -37.31
N VAL A 3 22.76 25.86 -37.00
CA VAL A 3 22.11 24.72 -36.34
C VAL A 3 21.71 25.23 -34.97
N LEU A 4 20.41 25.42 -34.77
CA LEU A 4 19.82 25.52 -33.44
C LEU A 4 20.19 24.21 -32.74
N ASP A 5 21.17 24.30 -31.86
CA ASP A 5 21.48 23.25 -30.89
C ASP A 5 20.24 23.16 -30.00
N THR A 6 19.33 22.26 -30.38
CA THR A 6 18.17 21.91 -29.57
C THR A 6 18.75 21.34 -28.29
N ALA A 7 18.84 22.18 -27.25
CA ALA A 7 19.08 21.74 -25.89
C ALA A 7 18.23 20.48 -25.67
N LYS A 8 18.88 19.33 -25.44
CA LYS A 8 18.21 18.07 -25.10
C LYS A 8 17.09 18.39 -24.12
N ALA A 9 15.84 18.19 -24.53
CA ALA A 9 14.69 18.38 -23.65
C ALA A 9 14.99 17.68 -22.32
N THR A 10 14.99 18.44 -21.22
CA THR A 10 15.29 17.88 -19.91
C THR A 10 14.18 16.91 -19.56
N ASN A 11 14.53 15.71 -19.10
CA ASN A 11 13.54 14.71 -18.69
C ASN A 11 12.77 15.25 -17.47
N PRO A 12 11.46 15.54 -17.58
CA PRO A 12 10.69 16.16 -16.50
C PRO A 12 10.71 15.34 -15.20
N LEU A 13 10.78 14.01 -15.30
CA LEU A 13 10.86 13.13 -14.13
C LEU A 13 12.15 13.33 -13.35
N LYS A 14 13.29 13.47 -14.05
CA LYS A 14 14.57 13.79 -13.40
C LYS A 14 14.56 15.16 -12.77
N ASP A 15 13.87 16.11 -13.39
CA ASP A 15 13.78 17.48 -12.92
C ASP A 15 12.99 17.60 -11.61
N LEU A 16 12.11 16.64 -11.26
CA LEU A 16 11.44 16.60 -9.95
C LEU A 16 12.43 16.62 -8.77
N LEU A 17 13.62 16.03 -8.93
CA LEU A 17 14.65 16.03 -7.89
C LEU A 17 15.15 17.45 -7.56
N LYS A 18 15.10 18.38 -8.52
CA LYS A 18 15.46 19.80 -8.29
C LYS A 18 14.51 20.47 -7.30
N PHE A 19 13.29 19.96 -7.20
CA PHE A 19 12.26 20.43 -6.26
C PHE A 19 12.21 19.58 -4.98
N GLY A 20 13.18 18.67 -4.79
CA GLY A 20 13.24 17.78 -3.63
C GLY A 20 12.18 16.67 -3.63
N GLN A 21 11.54 16.38 -4.77
CA GLN A 21 10.59 15.28 -4.90
C GLN A 21 11.25 14.07 -5.55
N SER A 22 11.17 12.92 -4.90
CA SER A 22 11.64 11.64 -5.43
C SER A 22 10.53 10.96 -6.23
N VAL A 23 10.88 10.42 -7.40
CA VAL A 23 9.95 9.66 -8.24
C VAL A 23 10.12 8.16 -8.01
N TRP A 24 9.02 7.50 -7.67
CA TRP A 24 8.94 6.05 -7.49
C TRP A 24 7.98 5.45 -8.51
N LEU A 25 8.19 4.18 -8.85
CA LEU A 25 7.33 3.45 -9.78
C LEU A 25 6.35 2.58 -9.01
N ASP A 26 5.05 2.76 -9.25
CA ASP A 26 4.00 1.92 -8.67
C ASP A 26 3.76 0.66 -9.51
N TYR A 27 4.82 -0.13 -9.64
CA TYR A 27 4.84 -1.32 -10.48
C TYR A 27 6.00 -2.23 -10.11
N ILE A 28 5.77 -3.54 -10.24
CA ILE A 28 6.83 -4.54 -10.25
C ILE A 28 6.42 -5.67 -11.18
N ARG A 29 7.35 -6.07 -12.03
CA ARG A 29 7.31 -7.29 -12.82
C ARG A 29 8.72 -7.83 -13.00
N ARG A 30 8.80 -9.14 -13.21
CA ARG A 30 10.07 -9.83 -13.42
C ARG A 30 10.81 -9.36 -14.66
N ASP A 31 10.12 -9.13 -15.78
CA ASP A 31 10.71 -8.63 -17.03
C ASP A 31 11.41 -7.27 -16.85
N LEU A 32 10.84 -6.36 -16.06
CA LEU A 32 11.43 -5.07 -15.72
C LEU A 32 12.84 -5.23 -15.13
N ILE A 33 13.05 -6.28 -14.34
CA ILE A 33 14.32 -6.60 -13.67
C ILE A 33 15.27 -7.31 -14.65
N THR A 34 14.79 -8.37 -15.32
CA THR A 34 15.66 -9.27 -16.11
C THR A 34 16.07 -8.70 -17.47
N THR A 35 15.28 -7.81 -18.06
CA THR A 35 15.59 -7.18 -19.36
C THR A 35 16.51 -5.96 -19.24
N GLY A 36 16.74 -5.47 -18.01
CA GLY A 36 17.51 -4.26 -17.76
C GLY A 36 16.70 -2.95 -17.80
N GLU A 37 15.39 -3.02 -18.04
CA GLU A 37 14.53 -1.82 -18.08
C GLU A 37 14.51 -1.06 -16.75
N LEU A 38 14.49 -1.74 -15.59
CA LEU A 38 14.58 -1.07 -14.29
C LEU A 38 15.88 -0.27 -14.17
N LYS A 39 17.00 -0.82 -14.64
CA LYS A 39 18.28 -0.12 -14.64
C LYS A 39 18.24 1.10 -15.56
N ARG A 40 17.58 0.99 -16.72
CA ARG A 40 17.33 2.12 -17.63
C ARG A 40 16.50 3.21 -16.94
N LEU A 41 15.39 2.86 -16.29
CA LEU A 41 14.55 3.83 -15.55
C LEU A 41 15.32 4.56 -14.45
N ILE A 42 16.19 3.86 -13.71
CA ILE A 42 17.05 4.47 -12.70
C ILE A 42 18.00 5.49 -13.33
N GLN A 43 18.70 5.10 -14.42
CA GLN A 43 19.76 5.90 -15.03
C GLN A 43 19.23 7.05 -15.91
N GLU A 44 18.17 6.79 -16.67
CA GLU A 44 17.65 7.69 -17.71
C GLU A 44 16.47 8.53 -17.24
N ASP A 45 15.64 7.98 -16.35
CA ASP A 45 14.42 8.61 -15.83
C ASP A 45 14.54 9.07 -14.37
N GLY A 46 15.67 8.76 -13.71
CA GLY A 46 15.96 9.23 -12.36
C GLY A 46 15.15 8.51 -11.28
N LEU A 47 14.66 7.30 -11.57
CA LEU A 47 13.85 6.50 -10.65
C LEU A 47 14.57 6.27 -9.31
N ARG A 48 13.88 6.57 -8.21
CA ARG A 48 14.43 6.55 -6.85
C ARG A 48 13.83 5.49 -5.92
N GLY A 49 12.87 4.71 -6.39
CA GLY A 49 12.26 3.65 -5.61
C GLY A 49 11.06 3.01 -6.29
N MET A 50 10.47 2.02 -5.64
CA MET A 50 9.37 1.23 -6.19
C MET A 50 8.36 0.83 -5.11
N THR A 51 7.10 0.68 -5.51
CA THR A 51 6.07 0.05 -4.67
C THR A 51 5.48 -1.18 -5.34
N SER A 52 5.17 -2.18 -4.51
CA SER A 52 4.37 -3.33 -4.90
C SER A 52 3.05 -3.34 -4.13
N ASN A 53 2.08 -4.10 -4.64
CA ASN A 53 0.84 -4.45 -3.96
C ASN A 53 0.27 -5.77 -4.55
N PRO A 54 -0.67 -6.45 -3.86
CA PRO A 54 -1.26 -7.69 -4.33
C PRO A 54 -1.81 -7.67 -5.78
N ALA A 55 -2.48 -6.59 -6.18
CA ALA A 55 -3.07 -6.47 -7.50
C ALA A 55 -2.01 -6.37 -8.62
N ILE A 56 -0.83 -5.80 -8.32
CA ILE A 56 0.30 -5.75 -9.27
C ILE A 56 0.86 -7.16 -9.48
N PHE A 57 1.07 -7.92 -8.38
CA PHE A 57 1.57 -9.30 -8.48
C PHE A 57 0.58 -10.24 -9.18
N GLU A 58 -0.73 -10.07 -8.96
CA GLU A 58 -1.75 -10.88 -9.63
C GLU A 58 -1.64 -10.76 -11.15
N LYS A 59 -1.61 -9.52 -11.65
CA LYS A 59 -1.42 -9.24 -13.08
C LYS A 59 -0.06 -9.72 -13.60
N ALA A 60 1.01 -9.56 -12.81
CA ALA A 60 2.35 -9.98 -13.19
C ALA A 60 2.45 -11.50 -13.40
N ILE A 61 1.92 -12.27 -12.44
CA ILE A 61 2.01 -13.74 -12.43
C ILE A 61 1.06 -14.37 -13.47
N VAL A 62 -0.16 -13.86 -13.60
CA VAL A 62 -1.15 -14.40 -14.55
C VAL A 62 -0.87 -13.96 -15.98
N GLY A 63 -0.40 -12.72 -16.17
CA GLY A 63 -0.24 -12.09 -17.48
C GLY A 63 1.08 -12.37 -18.19
N SER A 64 1.96 -13.21 -17.66
CA SER A 64 3.30 -13.42 -18.22
C SER A 64 3.82 -14.84 -18.05
N THR A 65 4.83 -15.19 -18.85
CA THR A 65 5.64 -16.42 -18.69
C THR A 65 6.87 -16.20 -17.83
N ASP A 66 7.07 -14.98 -17.29
CA ASP A 66 8.30 -14.57 -16.61
C ASP A 66 8.54 -15.32 -15.30
N TYR A 67 7.50 -15.98 -14.78
CA TYR A 67 7.52 -16.74 -13.52
C TYR A 67 7.51 -18.25 -13.74
N ALA A 68 7.58 -18.74 -14.99
CA ALA A 68 7.44 -20.16 -15.30
C ALA A 68 8.48 -21.04 -14.57
N ASP A 69 9.69 -20.52 -14.37
CA ASP A 69 10.80 -21.19 -13.69
C ASP A 69 10.47 -21.47 -12.22
N ILE A 70 10.12 -20.43 -11.46
CA ILE A 70 9.82 -20.52 -10.04
C ILE A 70 8.50 -21.26 -9.82
N LEU A 71 7.48 -21.00 -10.64
CA LEU A 71 6.20 -21.71 -10.57
C LEU A 71 6.42 -23.22 -10.77
N THR A 72 7.27 -23.61 -11.73
CA THR A 72 7.62 -25.01 -11.95
C THR A 72 8.37 -25.61 -10.75
N SER A 73 9.32 -24.87 -10.17
CA SER A 73 10.04 -25.32 -8.97
C SER A 73 9.13 -25.52 -7.75
N LEU A 74 8.02 -24.78 -7.68
CA LEU A 74 7.05 -24.84 -6.59
C LEU A 74 5.98 -25.92 -6.77
N LYS A 75 5.83 -26.49 -7.98
CA LYS A 75 4.78 -27.51 -8.27
C LYS A 75 4.83 -28.71 -7.32
N ASN A 76 6.04 -29.14 -6.96
CA ASN A 76 6.25 -30.33 -6.12
C ASN A 76 6.35 -30.01 -4.62
N ARG A 77 6.20 -28.75 -4.21
CA ARG A 77 6.29 -28.31 -2.80
C ARG A 77 4.94 -28.40 -2.10
N THR A 78 4.48 -29.62 -1.83
CA THR A 78 3.19 -29.88 -1.16
C THR A 78 3.14 -29.41 0.29
N ASP A 79 4.28 -29.07 0.88
CA ASP A 79 4.41 -28.45 2.20
C ASP A 79 4.02 -26.96 2.24
N LEU A 80 3.88 -26.33 1.07
CA LEU A 80 3.60 -24.89 0.95
C LEU A 80 2.16 -24.65 0.48
N ASP A 81 1.45 -23.80 1.21
CA ASP A 81 0.16 -23.24 0.77
C ASP A 81 0.36 -22.14 -0.29
N ALA A 82 -0.74 -21.66 -0.86
CA ALA A 82 -0.72 -20.62 -1.90
C ALA A 82 -0.03 -19.33 -1.42
N LYS A 83 -0.18 -18.97 -0.14
CA LYS A 83 0.44 -17.77 0.44
C LYS A 83 1.95 -17.91 0.51
N ALA A 84 2.46 -19.01 1.04
CA ALA A 84 3.89 -19.26 1.11
C ALA A 84 4.53 -19.35 -0.29
N ARG A 85 3.83 -19.95 -1.27
CA ARG A 85 4.27 -19.96 -2.68
C ARG A 85 4.33 -18.55 -3.28
N TYR A 86 3.30 -17.74 -3.06
CA TYR A 86 3.28 -16.33 -3.46
C TYR A 86 4.46 -15.57 -2.84
N GLU A 87 4.68 -15.72 -1.54
CA GLU A 87 5.73 -14.98 -0.84
C GLU A 87 7.12 -15.32 -1.37
N LEU A 88 7.40 -16.58 -1.71
CA LEU A 88 8.68 -16.95 -2.34
C LEU A 88 8.89 -16.22 -3.68
N ILE A 89 7.82 -16.08 -4.48
CA ILE A 89 7.86 -15.34 -5.74
C ILE A 89 8.09 -13.85 -5.50
N ALA A 90 7.31 -13.25 -4.59
CA ALA A 90 7.40 -11.84 -4.29
C ALA A 90 8.76 -11.48 -3.67
N ILE A 91 9.25 -12.25 -2.70
CA ILE A 91 10.54 -12.01 -2.05
C ILE A 91 11.68 -12.02 -3.06
N ARG A 92 11.68 -12.96 -4.03
CA ARG A 92 12.69 -12.99 -5.10
C ARG A 92 12.72 -11.68 -5.90
N ASP A 93 11.56 -11.23 -6.36
CA ASP A 93 11.48 -9.99 -7.16
C ASP A 93 11.84 -8.74 -6.33
N ILE A 94 11.43 -8.70 -5.06
CA ILE A 94 11.78 -7.61 -4.14
C ILE A 94 13.29 -7.58 -3.86
N GLN A 95 13.93 -8.74 -3.67
CA GLN A 95 15.38 -8.84 -3.48
C GLN A 95 16.14 -8.32 -4.70
N ASP A 96 15.77 -8.79 -5.90
CA ASP A 96 16.46 -8.39 -7.13
C ASP A 96 16.27 -6.90 -7.43
N ALA A 97 15.07 -6.36 -7.21
CA ALA A 97 14.82 -4.92 -7.36
C ALA A 97 15.54 -4.08 -6.29
N ALA A 98 15.59 -4.56 -5.04
CA ALA A 98 16.37 -3.92 -3.98
C ALA A 98 17.86 -3.88 -4.33
N ASP A 99 18.41 -4.96 -4.90
CA ASP A 99 19.81 -5.01 -5.33
C ASP A 99 20.09 -4.04 -6.49
N LEU A 100 19.16 -3.87 -7.43
CA LEU A 100 19.27 -2.87 -8.50
C LEU A 100 19.14 -1.43 -8.00
N LEU A 101 18.34 -1.18 -6.96
CA LEU A 101 18.17 0.12 -6.34
C LEU A 101 19.27 0.45 -5.32
N ARG A 102 20.13 -0.51 -4.97
CA ARG A 102 21.17 -0.34 -3.96
C ARG A 102 22.13 0.84 -4.24
N PRO A 103 22.60 1.08 -5.48
CA PRO A 103 23.42 2.25 -5.77
C PRO A 103 22.73 3.57 -5.43
N VAL A 104 21.42 3.68 -5.70
CA VAL A 104 20.62 4.86 -5.36
C VAL A 104 20.50 5.01 -3.84
N TYR A 105 20.31 3.89 -3.12
CA TYR A 105 20.25 3.88 -1.67
C TYR A 105 21.55 4.39 -1.02
N ASP A 106 22.70 3.93 -1.51
CA ASP A 106 24.00 4.36 -1.01
C ASP A 106 24.30 5.82 -1.39
N GLU A 107 24.06 6.23 -2.65
CA GLU A 107 24.27 7.60 -3.15
C GLU A 107 23.41 8.63 -2.42
N SER A 108 22.13 8.30 -2.20
CA SER A 108 21.18 9.18 -1.50
C SER A 108 21.37 9.22 0.01
N LYS A 109 22.40 8.54 0.55
CA LYS A 109 22.66 8.42 1.99
C LYS A 109 21.44 7.87 2.74
N LEU A 110 20.92 6.74 2.24
CA LEU A 110 19.77 6.03 2.78
C LEU A 110 18.45 6.83 2.65
N ARG A 111 18.40 7.89 1.83
CA ARG A 111 17.17 8.67 1.66
C ARG A 111 16.23 8.06 0.63
N ASP A 112 16.77 7.47 -0.42
CA ASP A 112 16.07 6.83 -1.54
C ASP A 112 16.59 5.41 -1.80
N GLY A 113 16.23 4.82 -2.95
CA GLY A 113 16.64 3.48 -3.35
C GLY A 113 15.83 2.38 -2.66
N TYR A 114 14.59 2.68 -2.27
CA TYR A 114 13.75 1.75 -1.53
C TYR A 114 12.76 0.99 -2.42
N ILE A 115 12.45 -0.25 -2.03
CA ILE A 115 11.31 -0.98 -2.56
C ILE A 115 10.37 -1.46 -1.43
N SER A 116 9.07 -1.30 -1.62
CA SER A 116 8.07 -1.72 -0.63
C SER A 116 7.49 -3.11 -0.88
N LEU A 117 7.38 -3.91 0.17
CA LEU A 117 6.65 -5.19 0.21
C LEU A 117 5.54 -5.11 1.27
N GLU A 118 4.31 -5.42 0.88
CA GLU A 118 3.13 -5.28 1.74
C GLU A 118 2.88 -6.53 2.58
N VAL A 119 2.47 -6.33 3.84
CA VAL A 119 1.91 -7.41 4.66
C VAL A 119 0.57 -7.86 4.08
N SER A 120 0.11 -9.03 4.50
CA SER A 120 -1.17 -9.60 4.10
C SER A 120 -2.30 -8.64 4.45
N PRO A 121 -3.19 -8.32 3.50
CA PRO A 121 -4.28 -7.38 3.74
C PRO A 121 -5.30 -7.89 4.78
N TYR A 122 -5.40 -9.20 5.00
CA TYR A 122 -6.24 -9.77 6.06
C TYR A 122 -5.80 -9.34 7.47
N LEU A 123 -4.54 -8.91 7.63
CA LEU A 123 -3.98 -8.46 8.91
C LEU A 123 -4.19 -6.96 9.16
N ALA A 124 -4.84 -6.23 8.23
CA ALA A 124 -5.01 -4.78 8.34
C ALA A 124 -5.73 -4.33 9.62
N ARG A 125 -6.46 -5.22 10.29
CA ARG A 125 -7.15 -4.97 11.57
C ARG A 125 -6.59 -5.80 12.73
N GLU A 126 -5.37 -6.32 12.58
CA GLU A 126 -4.72 -7.20 13.56
C GLU A 126 -3.29 -6.73 13.84
N THR A 127 -3.12 -5.93 14.90
CA THR A 127 -1.83 -5.35 15.29
C THR A 127 -0.74 -6.41 15.47
N GLN A 128 -1.02 -7.46 16.24
CA GLN A 128 -0.02 -8.48 16.56
C GLN A 128 0.36 -9.31 15.33
N GLY A 129 -0.63 -9.73 14.53
CA GLY A 129 -0.38 -10.44 13.28
C GLY A 129 0.45 -9.61 12.29
N THR A 130 0.15 -8.31 12.17
CA THR A 130 0.94 -7.35 11.37
C THR A 130 2.40 -7.31 11.84
N LEU A 131 2.66 -7.26 13.14
CA LEU A 131 4.02 -7.23 13.70
C LEU A 131 4.80 -8.50 13.38
N GLU A 132 4.18 -9.65 13.60
CA GLU A 132 4.80 -10.96 13.36
C GLU A 132 5.16 -11.13 11.89
N GLU A 133 4.22 -10.80 11.00
CA GLU A 133 4.45 -10.92 9.57
C GLU A 133 5.48 -9.92 9.06
N ALA A 134 5.41 -8.65 9.50
CA ALA A 134 6.36 -7.62 9.11
C ALA A 134 7.80 -8.01 9.48
N ARG A 135 8.03 -8.50 10.72
CA ARG A 135 9.35 -8.97 11.16
C ARG A 135 9.85 -10.16 10.34
N ARG A 136 8.95 -11.11 10.04
CA ARG A 136 9.28 -12.28 9.23
C ARG A 136 9.66 -11.89 7.80
N LEU A 137 8.87 -11.03 7.15
CA LEU A 137 9.16 -10.53 5.80
C LEU A 137 10.45 -9.71 5.76
N TRP A 138 10.67 -8.83 6.74
CA TRP A 138 11.91 -8.05 6.86
C TRP A 138 13.14 -8.97 6.91
N LYS A 139 13.09 -10.01 7.75
CA LYS A 139 14.16 -11.01 7.88
C LYS A 139 14.31 -11.84 6.60
N ALA A 140 13.21 -12.28 5.99
CA ALA A 140 13.24 -13.15 4.82
C ALA A 140 13.80 -12.45 3.58
N VAL A 141 13.46 -11.18 3.37
CA VAL A 141 14.01 -10.39 2.27
C VAL A 141 15.47 -10.04 2.53
N GLY A 142 15.83 -9.66 3.76
CA GLY A 142 17.23 -9.52 4.17
C GLY A 142 18.01 -8.47 3.37
N ARG A 143 17.39 -7.34 3.06
CA ARG A 143 18.01 -6.17 2.40
C ARG A 143 17.71 -4.89 3.19
N PRO A 144 18.68 -3.96 3.31
CA PRO A 144 18.50 -2.76 4.14
C PRO A 144 17.59 -1.70 3.50
N ASN A 145 17.44 -1.74 2.18
CA ASN A 145 16.70 -0.78 1.38
C ASN A 145 15.31 -1.28 0.99
N ILE A 146 14.67 -2.05 1.87
CA ILE A 146 13.27 -2.42 1.73
C ILE A 146 12.43 -1.63 2.71
N MET A 147 11.14 -1.53 2.42
CA MET A 147 10.14 -1.03 3.36
C MET A 147 9.05 -2.08 3.50
N ILE A 148 8.68 -2.43 4.73
CA ILE A 148 7.46 -3.20 4.95
C ILE A 148 6.29 -2.23 4.86
N LYS A 149 5.30 -2.55 4.05
CA LYS A 149 4.15 -1.69 3.83
C LYS A 149 3.00 -2.13 4.74
N VAL A 150 2.53 -1.20 5.58
CA VAL A 150 1.53 -1.44 6.64
C VAL A 150 0.35 -0.49 6.43
N PRO A 151 -0.90 -0.96 6.44
CA PRO A 151 -2.08 -0.10 6.36
C PRO A 151 -2.16 0.91 7.52
N GLY A 152 -2.52 2.16 7.22
CA GLY A 152 -2.74 3.25 8.18
C GLY A 152 -4.07 3.15 8.93
N THR A 153 -4.50 1.94 9.27
CA THR A 153 -5.69 1.68 10.08
C THR A 153 -5.44 2.00 11.56
N ALA A 154 -6.50 2.05 12.37
CA ALA A 154 -6.37 2.26 13.81
C ALA A 154 -5.47 1.20 14.47
N GLU A 155 -5.54 -0.04 13.98
CA GLU A 155 -4.75 -1.18 14.45
C GLU A 155 -3.34 -1.24 13.84
N GLY A 156 -3.16 -0.69 12.63
CA GLY A 156 -1.88 -0.61 11.94
C GLY A 156 -0.95 0.47 12.50
N ILE A 157 -1.48 1.57 13.04
CA ILE A 157 -0.67 2.65 13.63
C ILE A 157 0.18 2.17 14.84
N PRO A 158 -0.37 1.44 15.82
CA PRO A 158 0.43 0.85 16.90
C PRO A 158 1.49 -0.15 16.38
N ALA A 159 1.16 -0.96 15.38
CA ALA A 159 2.11 -1.89 14.77
C ALA A 159 3.27 -1.11 14.11
N PHE A 160 2.94 -0.05 13.36
CA PHE A 160 3.91 0.84 12.75
C PHE A 160 4.86 1.49 13.78
N GLU A 161 4.33 2.07 14.85
CA GLU A 161 5.16 2.68 15.91
C GLU A 161 6.18 1.68 16.48
N GLN A 162 5.70 0.45 16.75
CA GLN A 162 6.53 -0.62 17.29
C GLN A 162 7.61 -1.08 16.28
N LEU A 163 7.28 -1.24 15.00
CA LEU A 163 8.27 -1.59 13.96
C LEU A 163 9.35 -0.52 13.81
N ILE A 164 8.98 0.76 13.86
CA ILE A 164 9.97 1.87 13.82
C ILE A 164 10.86 1.83 15.05
N SER A 165 10.30 1.51 16.22
CA SER A 165 11.09 1.34 17.46
C SER A 165 12.07 0.16 17.41
N GLU A 166 11.89 -0.77 16.47
CA GLU A 166 12.76 -1.92 16.21
C GLU A 166 13.78 -1.66 15.08
N GLY A 167 13.75 -0.47 14.49
CA GLY A 167 14.63 -0.09 13.38
C GLY A 167 14.22 -0.65 12.02
N ILE A 168 12.95 -1.04 11.86
CA ILE A 168 12.40 -1.53 10.59
C ILE A 168 11.87 -0.35 9.77
N ASN A 169 12.24 -0.30 8.49
CA ASN A 169 11.72 0.72 7.58
C ASN A 169 10.27 0.38 7.18
N VAL A 170 9.38 1.36 7.28
CA VAL A 170 7.95 1.14 7.02
C VAL A 170 7.38 2.16 6.04
N ASN A 171 6.62 1.67 5.07
CA ASN A 171 5.74 2.47 4.22
C ASN A 171 4.31 2.38 4.76
N VAL A 172 3.77 3.45 5.34
CA VAL A 172 2.39 3.45 5.81
C VAL A 172 1.46 3.74 4.63
N THR A 173 0.51 2.85 4.33
CA THR A 173 -0.39 2.94 3.17
C THR A 173 -1.84 3.23 3.54
N LEU A 174 -2.71 3.45 2.55
CA LEU A 174 -4.14 3.73 2.73
C LEU A 174 -4.41 4.97 3.60
N LEU A 175 -3.58 6.02 3.46
CA LEU A 175 -3.81 7.29 4.12
C LEU A 175 -4.63 8.22 3.21
N PHE A 176 -5.77 8.68 3.71
CA PHE A 176 -6.65 9.61 3.00
C PHE A 176 -6.98 10.86 3.84
N SER A 177 -6.95 10.72 5.17
CA SER A 177 -7.29 11.79 6.12
C SER A 177 -6.04 12.50 6.62
N GLN A 178 -6.11 13.83 6.71
CA GLN A 178 -5.07 14.65 7.33
C GLN A 178 -4.87 14.31 8.81
N GLY A 179 -5.96 13.97 9.52
CA GLY A 179 -5.90 13.60 10.94
C GLY A 179 -5.23 12.24 11.15
N VAL A 180 -5.51 11.27 10.30
CA VAL A 180 -4.84 9.96 10.34
C VAL A 180 -3.36 10.10 9.96
N TYR A 181 -3.04 10.90 8.94
CA TYR A 181 -1.65 11.24 8.61
C TYR A 181 -0.89 11.82 9.80
N GLN A 182 -1.48 12.78 10.52
CA GLN A 182 -0.85 13.35 11.72
C GLN A 182 -0.57 12.27 12.78
N LYS A 183 -1.53 11.39 13.08
CA LYS A 183 -1.33 10.29 14.04
C LYS A 183 -0.18 9.37 13.63
N VAL A 184 -0.04 9.09 12.34
CA VAL A 184 1.06 8.31 11.78
C VAL A 184 2.40 9.05 11.94
N ALA A 185 2.49 10.33 11.57
CA ALA A 185 3.72 11.09 11.70
C ALA A 185 4.17 11.24 13.16
N GLU A 186 3.23 11.41 14.09
CA GLU A 186 3.53 11.42 15.53
C GLU A 186 3.98 10.03 16.04
N ALA A 187 3.37 8.96 15.55
CA ALA A 187 3.79 7.58 15.84
C ALA A 187 5.22 7.30 15.34
N TYR A 188 5.59 7.84 14.18
CA TYR A 188 6.95 7.76 13.66
C TYR A 188 7.97 8.39 14.63
N ILE A 189 7.68 9.61 15.10
CA ILE A 189 8.55 10.32 16.05
C ILE A 189 8.69 9.51 17.34
N ARG A 190 7.59 9.03 17.92
CA ARG A 190 7.63 8.20 19.14
C ARG A 190 8.41 6.90 18.94
N GLY A 191 8.24 6.24 17.79
CA GLY A 191 8.99 5.04 17.43
C GLY A 191 10.49 5.32 17.36
N LEU A 192 10.89 6.41 16.67
CA LEU A 192 12.29 6.83 16.59
C LEU A 192 12.89 7.21 17.95
N GLU A 193 12.13 7.89 18.80
CA GLU A 193 12.56 8.23 20.17
C GLU A 193 12.84 6.96 20.98
N LYS A 194 11.96 5.96 20.90
CA LYS A 194 12.15 4.64 21.54
C LYS A 194 13.38 3.92 20.98
N PHE A 195 13.57 3.91 19.67
CA PHE A 195 14.75 3.30 19.04
C PHE A 195 16.05 4.01 19.44
N ALA A 196 16.05 5.34 19.49
CA ALA A 196 17.20 6.11 19.94
C ALA A 196 17.52 5.86 21.42
N ALA A 197 16.49 5.70 22.27
CA ALA A 197 16.65 5.43 23.69
C ALA A 197 17.21 4.03 23.97
N SER A 198 16.94 3.05 23.11
CA SER A 198 17.53 1.70 23.18
C SER A 198 18.94 1.60 22.58
N GLY A 199 19.53 2.72 22.14
CA GLY A 199 20.86 2.78 21.53
C GLY A 199 20.88 2.53 20.02
N GLY A 200 19.72 2.46 19.37
CA GLY A 200 19.59 2.31 17.93
C GLY A 200 20.07 3.52 17.12
N ASP A 201 20.59 3.26 15.92
CA ASP A 201 21.02 4.29 14.98
C ASP A 201 19.84 4.80 14.12
N VAL A 202 19.22 5.90 14.55
CA VAL A 202 18.08 6.51 13.87
C VAL A 202 18.35 6.93 12.42
N LYS A 203 19.63 7.04 11.99
CA LYS A 203 19.98 7.33 10.59
C LYS A 203 19.54 6.24 9.63
N ARG A 204 19.42 5.01 10.13
CA ARG A 204 19.12 3.82 9.34
C ARG A 204 17.63 3.55 9.18
N VAL A 205 16.78 4.31 9.88
CA VAL A 205 15.33 4.10 9.91
C VAL A 205 14.65 5.12 9.01
N ALA A 206 14.13 4.64 7.87
CA ALA A 206 13.37 5.42 6.93
C ALA A 206 11.89 5.05 6.95
N SER A 207 11.04 6.02 6.67
CA SER A 207 9.61 5.79 6.50
C SER A 207 9.02 6.76 5.47
N VAL A 208 7.96 6.31 4.83
CA VAL A 208 7.09 7.14 3.99
C VAL A 208 5.64 6.96 4.41
N ALA A 209 4.85 8.02 4.27
CA ALA A 209 3.41 8.03 4.50
C ALA A 209 2.68 8.17 3.16
N SER A 210 2.23 7.04 2.60
CA SER A 210 1.54 6.95 1.32
C SER A 210 0.12 7.51 1.39
N PHE A 211 -0.01 8.80 1.08
CA PHE A 211 -1.22 9.59 1.05
C PHE A 211 -1.87 9.54 -0.33
N PHE A 212 -3.08 8.98 -0.41
CA PHE A 212 -3.78 8.70 -1.66
C PHE A 212 -4.50 9.94 -2.18
N ILE A 213 -4.33 10.25 -3.47
CA ILE A 213 -4.87 11.45 -4.10
C ILE A 213 -6.12 11.15 -4.94
N SER A 214 -5.98 10.51 -6.10
CA SER A 214 -7.08 10.43 -7.08
C SER A 214 -8.36 9.75 -6.57
N ARG A 215 -8.25 8.86 -5.57
CA ARG A 215 -9.41 8.18 -4.98
C ARG A 215 -10.34 9.15 -4.24
N ILE A 216 -9.79 10.26 -3.72
CA ILE A 216 -10.56 11.28 -3.02
C ILE A 216 -11.45 12.01 -4.01
N ASP A 217 -10.88 12.58 -5.08
CA ASP A 217 -11.67 13.28 -6.11
C ASP A 217 -12.68 12.33 -6.76
N ASN A 218 -12.32 11.08 -7.06
CA ASN A 218 -13.29 10.12 -7.58
C ASN A 218 -14.52 9.96 -6.69
N SER A 219 -14.32 9.87 -5.37
CA SER A 219 -15.42 9.71 -4.42
C SER A 219 -16.19 11.02 -4.23
N VAL A 220 -15.49 12.14 -4.14
CA VAL A 220 -16.08 13.46 -3.91
C VAL A 220 -16.83 13.94 -5.15
N ASP A 221 -16.26 13.82 -6.34
CA ASP A 221 -16.88 14.21 -7.61
C ASP A 221 -18.12 13.35 -7.90
N ALA A 222 -18.12 12.07 -7.52
CA ALA A 222 -19.30 11.21 -7.60
C ALA A 222 -20.44 11.71 -6.70
N GLU A 223 -20.12 12.08 -5.45
CA GLU A 223 -21.08 12.66 -4.51
C GLU A 223 -21.59 14.02 -4.99
N ILE A 224 -20.70 14.89 -5.48
CA ILE A 224 -21.05 16.18 -6.09
C ILE A 224 -21.98 15.96 -7.29
N SER A 225 -21.65 15.04 -8.18
CA SER A 225 -22.45 14.71 -9.36
C SER A 225 -23.84 14.18 -8.99
N ALA A 226 -23.96 13.43 -7.89
CA ALA A 226 -25.24 12.99 -7.37
C ALA A 226 -26.07 14.16 -6.83
N ARG A 227 -25.46 15.09 -6.08
CA ARG A 227 -26.14 16.28 -5.53
C ARG A 227 -26.54 17.29 -6.59
N LEU A 228 -25.75 17.43 -7.66
CA LEU A 228 -26.08 18.32 -8.78
C LEU A 228 -27.41 17.95 -9.46
N LYS A 229 -27.82 16.68 -9.43
CA LYS A 229 -29.12 16.23 -9.98
C LYS A 229 -30.33 16.73 -9.19
N SER A 230 -30.15 17.13 -7.93
CA SER A 230 -31.20 17.58 -7.02
C SER A 230 -30.97 19.01 -6.50
N ALA A 231 -29.98 19.73 -7.03
CA ALA A 231 -29.67 21.10 -6.64
C ALA A 231 -30.86 22.03 -6.87
N LYS A 232 -31.19 22.86 -5.88
CA LYS A 232 -32.43 23.64 -5.88
C LYS A 232 -32.27 25.05 -6.45
N ASN A 233 -31.03 25.54 -6.51
CA ASN A 233 -30.73 26.88 -7.01
C ASN A 233 -29.35 26.96 -7.67
N SER A 234 -29.17 27.96 -8.53
CA SER A 234 -27.93 28.16 -9.30
C SER A 234 -26.70 28.43 -8.42
N GLN A 235 -26.87 28.96 -7.21
CA GLN A 235 -25.76 29.24 -6.31
C GLN A 235 -25.17 27.96 -5.71
N GLU A 236 -26.03 27.02 -5.30
CA GLU A 236 -25.64 25.68 -4.85
C GLU A 236 -24.94 24.92 -5.97
N GLU A 237 -25.48 24.98 -7.18
CA GLU A 237 -24.90 24.35 -8.38
C GLU A 237 -23.49 24.91 -8.68
N GLN A 238 -23.30 26.23 -8.62
CA GLN A 238 -22.00 26.87 -8.83
C GLN A 238 -20.99 26.47 -7.76
N LYS A 239 -21.39 26.42 -6.48
CA LYS A 239 -20.51 25.99 -5.38
C LYS A 239 -20.06 24.54 -5.57
N LEU A 240 -20.99 23.64 -5.88
CA LEU A 240 -20.71 22.23 -6.13
C LEU A 240 -19.76 22.04 -7.32
N LYS A 241 -20.05 22.68 -8.46
CA LYS A 241 -19.17 22.63 -9.65
C LYS A 241 -17.79 23.21 -9.37
N GLY A 242 -17.71 24.24 -8.53
CA GLY A 242 -16.44 24.89 -8.15
C GLY A 242 -15.47 23.99 -7.38
N LEU A 243 -15.95 22.88 -6.81
CA LEU A 243 -15.17 21.91 -6.02
C LEU A 243 -14.63 20.72 -6.83
N LEU A 244 -15.20 20.44 -8.01
CA LEU A 244 -14.84 19.29 -8.84
C LEU A 244 -13.34 19.26 -9.15
N GLY A 245 -12.68 18.13 -8.88
CA GLY A 245 -11.25 17.91 -9.15
C GLY A 245 -10.29 18.77 -8.33
N LYS A 246 -10.75 19.44 -7.26
CA LYS A 246 -9.89 20.30 -6.40
C LYS A 246 -9.69 19.75 -4.98
N VAL A 247 -10.55 18.84 -4.53
CA VAL A 247 -10.60 18.42 -3.13
C VAL A 247 -9.41 17.55 -2.77
N ALA A 248 -8.99 16.63 -3.64
CA ALA A 248 -7.82 15.79 -3.38
C ALA A 248 -6.53 16.62 -3.27
N ILE A 249 -6.33 17.60 -4.16
CA ILE A 249 -5.18 18.50 -4.12
C ILE A 249 -5.23 19.37 -2.86
N GLY A 250 -6.38 19.98 -2.56
CA GLY A 250 -6.55 20.78 -1.34
C GLY A 250 -6.26 19.97 -0.07
N ASN A 251 -6.77 18.75 0.01
CA ASN A 251 -6.53 17.84 1.12
C ASN A 251 -5.05 17.44 1.23
N GLY A 252 -4.39 17.12 0.11
CA GLY A 252 -2.98 16.78 0.06
C GLY A 252 -2.06 17.94 0.46
N LYS A 253 -2.32 19.16 -0.02
CA LYS A 253 -1.58 20.37 0.39
C LYS A 253 -1.69 20.61 1.89
N LEU A 254 -2.87 20.44 2.49
CA LEU A 254 -3.03 20.60 3.93
C LEU A 254 -2.39 19.46 4.75
N ALA A 255 -2.34 18.23 4.23
CA ALA A 255 -1.53 17.16 4.82
C ALA A 255 -0.04 17.52 4.80
N TYR A 256 0.45 18.12 3.71
CA TYR A 256 1.83 18.61 3.62
C TYR A 256 2.10 19.79 4.59
N GLN A 257 1.14 20.68 4.84
CA GLN A 257 1.30 21.69 5.89
C GLN A 257 1.45 21.08 7.28
N ARG A 258 0.73 19.98 7.57
CA ARG A 258 0.92 19.22 8.82
C ARG A 258 2.31 18.57 8.87
N TYR A 259 2.79 18.03 7.76
CA TYR A 259 4.15 17.49 7.63
C TYR A 259 5.19 18.54 8.06
N LEU A 260 5.13 19.74 7.47
CA LEU A 260 6.06 20.83 7.79
C LEU A 260 6.04 21.19 9.29
N ASN A 261 4.85 21.23 9.90
CA ASN A 261 4.70 21.55 11.31
C ASN A 261 5.26 20.43 12.22
N ILE A 262 4.93 19.17 11.94
CA ILE A 262 5.30 18.02 12.77
C ILE A 262 6.82 17.75 12.72
N PHE A 263 7.43 17.88 11.54
CA PHE A 263 8.87 17.69 11.35
C PHE A 263 9.65 19.01 11.54
N SER A 264 9.23 19.80 12.53
CA SER A 264 9.91 21.02 12.95
C SER A 264 9.92 21.13 14.48
N GLY A 265 10.72 22.05 15.00
CA GLY A 265 10.75 22.37 16.43
C GLY A 265 11.52 21.37 17.31
N PRO A 266 11.56 21.63 18.63
CA PRO A 266 12.55 21.03 19.53
C PRO A 266 12.51 19.51 19.65
N GLN A 267 11.33 18.89 19.48
CA GLN A 267 11.21 17.43 19.53
C GLN A 267 11.90 16.80 18.33
N TRP A 268 11.57 17.28 17.12
CA TRP A 268 12.18 16.79 15.90
C TRP A 268 13.68 17.14 15.81
N ASP A 269 14.06 18.35 16.22
CA ASP A 269 15.45 18.82 16.16
C ASP A 269 16.42 17.89 16.91
N LYS A 270 15.99 17.27 18.03
CA LYS A 270 16.78 16.28 18.78
C LYS A 270 17.05 15.01 17.98
N LEU A 271 16.04 14.50 17.26
CA LEU A 271 16.19 13.33 16.40
C LEU A 271 17.04 13.66 15.16
N ARG A 272 16.79 14.82 14.55
CA ARG A 272 17.56 15.33 13.40
C ARG A 272 19.04 15.50 13.75
N ALA A 273 19.37 15.99 14.95
CA ALA A 273 20.76 16.11 15.41
C ALA A 273 21.47 14.75 15.54
N LYS A 274 20.72 13.67 15.78
CA LYS A 274 21.23 12.29 15.75
C LYS A 274 21.27 11.69 14.33
N GLY A 275 20.83 12.46 13.32
CA GLY A 275 20.74 12.05 11.92
C GLY A 275 19.45 11.34 11.55
N GLY A 276 18.41 11.43 12.39
CA GLY A 276 17.06 10.97 12.04
C GLY A 276 16.55 11.69 10.79
N GLN A 277 15.88 10.94 9.93
CA GLN A 277 15.30 11.45 8.69
C GLN A 277 13.80 11.65 8.85
N THR A 278 13.18 12.63 8.19
CA THR A 278 11.72 12.80 8.29
C THR A 278 10.99 11.62 7.64
N GLN A 279 9.78 11.31 8.10
CA GLN A 279 8.86 10.46 7.35
C GLN A 279 8.26 11.27 6.20
N ARG A 280 8.76 11.06 4.98
CA ARG A 280 8.30 11.81 3.80
C ARG A 280 6.85 11.50 3.50
N VAL A 281 6.09 12.52 3.10
CA VAL A 281 4.78 12.28 2.48
C VAL A 281 5.01 11.68 1.09
N LEU A 282 4.36 10.55 0.82
CA LEU A 282 4.40 9.88 -0.47
C LEU A 282 3.03 10.02 -1.12
N TRP A 283 2.95 10.68 -2.27
CA TRP A 283 1.71 10.80 -3.03
C TRP A 283 1.44 9.51 -3.79
N ALA A 284 0.36 8.83 -3.42
CA ALA A 284 -0.06 7.57 -4.02
C ALA A 284 -1.36 7.75 -4.81
N SER A 285 -1.63 6.83 -5.74
CA SER A 285 -2.79 6.91 -6.63
C SER A 285 -2.84 8.27 -7.36
N THR A 286 -1.76 8.63 -8.03
CA THR A 286 -1.57 9.93 -8.72
C THR A 286 -1.87 9.90 -10.21
N SER A 287 -2.44 8.79 -10.72
CA SER A 287 -3.03 8.79 -12.06
C SER A 287 -4.38 9.49 -12.08
N THR A 288 -4.59 10.40 -13.01
CA THR A 288 -5.90 10.98 -13.28
C THR A 288 -6.89 9.91 -13.76
N LYS A 289 -8.11 9.92 -13.20
CA LYS A 289 -9.15 8.94 -13.52
C LYS A 289 -10.30 9.52 -14.34
N ASN A 290 -10.49 10.84 -14.27
CA ASN A 290 -11.48 11.56 -15.03
C ASN A 290 -10.84 12.10 -16.33
N PRO A 291 -11.30 11.69 -17.52
CA PRO A 291 -10.72 12.14 -18.78
C PRO A 291 -10.92 13.64 -19.05
N ALA A 292 -11.77 14.33 -18.29
CA ALA A 292 -11.90 15.79 -18.37
C ALA A 292 -10.74 16.55 -17.69
N TYR A 293 -9.90 15.85 -16.92
CA TYR A 293 -8.74 16.43 -16.26
C TYR A 293 -7.45 16.05 -16.99
N PRO A 294 -6.38 16.88 -16.91
CA PRO A 294 -5.08 16.51 -17.43
C PRO A 294 -4.61 15.17 -16.85
N ASP A 295 -4.06 14.30 -17.68
CA ASP A 295 -3.56 12.96 -17.30
C ASP A 295 -2.38 13.00 -16.29
N ILE A 296 -1.66 14.12 -16.26
CA ILE A 296 -0.58 14.42 -15.31
C ILE A 296 -0.99 15.29 -14.11
N LEU A 297 -2.28 15.65 -13.95
CA LEU A 297 -2.77 16.63 -12.98
C LEU A 297 -2.17 16.44 -11.58
N TYR A 298 -2.28 15.24 -11.02
CA TYR A 298 -1.85 15.01 -9.63
C TYR A 298 -0.34 14.94 -9.47
N VAL A 299 0.41 14.55 -10.50
CA VAL A 299 1.88 14.62 -10.42
C VAL A 299 2.31 16.08 -10.44
N GLN A 300 1.71 16.89 -11.32
CA GLN A 300 2.00 18.31 -11.51
C GLN A 300 1.69 19.16 -10.26
N GLU A 301 0.55 18.90 -9.60
CA GLU A 301 0.03 19.72 -8.49
C GLU A 301 0.52 19.29 -7.10
N MET A 302 1.30 18.22 -7.02
CA MET A 302 1.81 17.66 -5.75
C MET A 302 3.33 17.69 -5.65
N ILE A 303 4.01 18.60 -6.36
CA ILE A 303 5.47 18.72 -6.37
C ILE A 303 5.93 19.62 -5.22
N GLY A 304 6.89 19.16 -4.43
CA GLY A 304 7.54 20.00 -3.44
C GLY A 304 8.58 19.26 -2.58
N PRO A 305 9.26 20.01 -1.71
CA PRO A 305 10.47 19.52 -1.07
C PRO A 305 10.21 18.37 -0.10
N ASP A 306 11.13 17.42 -0.10
CA ASP A 306 11.16 16.28 0.80
C ASP A 306 9.90 15.40 0.72
N THR A 307 9.43 15.16 -0.51
CA THR A 307 8.30 14.30 -0.81
C THR A 307 8.67 13.17 -1.76
N VAL A 308 7.79 12.19 -1.87
CA VAL A 308 7.86 11.11 -2.85
C VAL A 308 6.56 11.12 -3.66
N ASN A 309 6.62 10.76 -4.93
CA ASN A 309 5.43 10.44 -5.72
C ASN A 309 5.60 9.03 -6.29
N THR A 310 4.68 8.11 -5.99
CA THR A 310 4.68 6.77 -6.61
C THR A 310 3.69 6.76 -7.77
N ILE A 311 4.23 6.64 -8.98
CA ILE A 311 3.52 6.91 -10.22
C ILE A 311 3.33 5.59 -10.99
N PRO A 312 2.10 5.25 -11.43
CA PRO A 312 1.90 4.08 -12.28
C PRO A 312 2.46 4.29 -13.69
N PRO A 313 2.81 3.21 -14.43
CA PRO A 313 3.56 3.31 -15.70
C PRO A 313 2.99 4.31 -16.72
N ALA A 314 1.69 4.29 -16.97
CA ALA A 314 1.08 5.20 -17.96
C ALA A 314 1.22 6.69 -17.57
N THR A 315 1.05 7.03 -16.30
CA THR A 315 1.24 8.40 -15.81
C THR A 315 2.72 8.78 -15.75
N PHE A 316 3.60 7.82 -15.49
CA PHE A 316 5.04 8.01 -15.52
C PHE A 316 5.50 8.38 -16.94
N ASP A 317 5.01 7.66 -17.95
CA ASP A 317 5.27 7.95 -19.36
C ASP A 317 4.68 9.29 -19.81
N ALA A 318 3.43 9.60 -19.42
CA ALA A 318 2.82 10.90 -19.73
C ALA A 318 3.62 12.06 -19.11
N PHE A 319 4.03 11.96 -17.85
CA PHE A 319 4.83 13.00 -17.21
C PHE A 319 6.23 13.12 -17.82
N ARG A 320 6.83 12.02 -18.26
CA ARG A 320 8.10 12.04 -19.01
C ARG A 320 7.99 12.79 -20.33
N ASP A 321 6.87 12.65 -21.02
CA ASP A 321 6.61 13.25 -22.32
C ASP A 321 6.33 14.76 -22.21
N HIS A 322 5.43 15.17 -21.32
CA HIS A 322 4.92 16.55 -21.29
C HIS A 322 4.70 17.14 -19.88
N GLY A 323 5.37 16.59 -18.85
CA GLY A 323 5.37 17.17 -17.50
C GLY A 323 6.03 18.54 -17.45
N LEU A 324 5.55 19.43 -16.57
CA LEU A 324 6.07 20.80 -16.40
C LEU A 324 6.50 21.07 -14.94
N PRO A 325 7.61 20.48 -14.47
CA PRO A 325 8.00 20.53 -13.06
C PRO A 325 8.13 21.96 -12.51
N ARG A 326 7.40 22.23 -11.43
CA ARG A 326 7.49 23.46 -10.63
C ARG A 326 7.06 23.14 -9.20
N GLU A 327 7.52 23.88 -8.20
CA GLU A 327 7.04 23.70 -6.83
C GLU A 327 5.56 24.12 -6.74
N THR A 328 4.69 23.23 -6.28
CA THR A 328 3.22 23.47 -6.23
C THR A 328 2.61 23.23 -4.86
N LEU A 329 3.25 22.42 -4.00
CA LEU A 329 2.70 22.05 -2.69
C LEU A 329 2.57 23.22 -1.70
N THR A 330 3.42 24.24 -1.83
CA THR A 330 3.45 25.42 -0.95
C THR A 330 2.68 26.61 -1.51
N GLU A 331 2.29 26.56 -2.78
CA GLU A 331 1.45 27.57 -3.42
C GLU A 331 -0.04 27.35 -3.11
N GLY A 332 -0.82 28.43 -3.07
CA GLY A 332 -2.29 28.33 -3.00
C GLY A 332 -2.83 27.62 -1.75
N VAL A 333 -2.10 27.64 -0.64
CA VAL A 333 -2.50 26.97 0.61
C VAL A 333 -3.79 27.56 1.17
N ASP A 334 -4.01 28.87 1.05
CA ASP A 334 -5.26 29.49 1.49
C ASP A 334 -6.45 29.12 0.59
N GLU A 335 -6.22 28.93 -0.72
CA GLU A 335 -7.24 28.40 -1.63
C GLU A 335 -7.57 26.95 -1.29
N ALA A 336 -6.57 26.13 -0.94
CA ALA A 336 -6.80 24.78 -0.44
C ALA A 336 -7.68 24.78 0.83
N LYS A 337 -7.43 25.69 1.79
CA LYS A 337 -8.31 25.86 2.97
C LYS A 337 -9.73 26.26 2.55
N GLN A 338 -9.88 27.17 1.59
CA GLN A 338 -11.19 27.60 1.08
C GLN A 338 -11.94 26.46 0.39
N VAL A 339 -11.26 25.62 -0.39
CA VAL A 339 -11.86 24.41 -1.00
C VAL A 339 -12.38 23.47 0.07
N MET A 340 -11.58 23.18 1.11
CA MET A 340 -12.02 22.29 2.19
C MET A 340 -13.17 22.88 3.01
N ALA A 341 -13.15 24.19 3.29
CA ALA A 341 -14.27 24.88 3.93
C ALA A 341 -15.52 24.91 3.04
N GLY A 342 -15.35 25.09 1.74
CA GLY A 342 -16.41 25.05 0.73
C GLY A 342 -17.09 23.69 0.69
N LEU A 343 -16.32 22.61 0.71
CA LEU A 343 -16.81 21.23 0.77
C LEU A 343 -17.68 20.99 2.01
N ALA A 344 -17.23 21.44 3.18
CA ALA A 344 -18.00 21.35 4.41
C ALA A 344 -19.28 22.20 4.34
N SER A 345 -19.22 23.40 3.74
CA SER A 345 -20.37 24.31 3.62
C SER A 345 -21.51 23.77 2.76
N VAL A 346 -21.20 22.86 1.83
CA VAL A 346 -22.22 22.15 1.02
C VAL A 346 -22.65 20.82 1.66
N GLY A 347 -22.21 20.55 2.89
CA GLY A 347 -22.60 19.37 3.67
C GLY A 347 -21.95 18.07 3.20
N ILE A 348 -20.76 18.13 2.58
CA ILE A 348 -19.96 16.95 2.26
C ILE A 348 -18.85 16.84 3.31
N SER A 349 -18.85 15.76 4.07
CA SER A 349 -17.83 15.50 5.10
C SER A 349 -16.65 14.76 4.49
N ILE A 350 -15.47 15.39 4.51
CA ILE A 350 -14.24 14.73 4.08
C ILE A 350 -13.91 13.54 4.98
N ASP A 351 -14.15 13.64 6.29
CA ASP A 351 -13.83 12.57 7.24
C ASP A 351 -14.61 11.29 6.90
N VAL A 352 -15.92 11.41 6.67
CA VAL A 352 -16.79 10.27 6.27
C VAL A 352 -16.30 9.64 4.96
N ILE A 353 -15.89 10.46 3.99
CA ILE A 353 -15.34 9.97 2.72
C ILE A 353 -14.02 9.24 2.96
N THR A 354 -13.12 9.81 3.75
CA THR A 354 -11.79 9.22 4.00
C THR A 354 -11.85 7.94 4.83
N ASP A 355 -12.77 7.84 5.79
CA ASP A 355 -13.01 6.61 6.56
C ASP A 355 -13.52 5.50 5.63
N LYS A 356 -14.54 5.82 4.80
CA LYS A 356 -15.06 4.90 3.80
C LYS A 356 -13.98 4.45 2.81
N LEU A 357 -13.15 5.37 2.31
CA LEU A 357 -12.05 5.04 1.39
C LEU A 357 -10.99 4.13 2.03
N THR A 358 -10.78 4.26 3.35
CA THR A 358 -9.88 3.38 4.11
C THR A 358 -10.44 1.97 4.17
N ASP A 359 -11.71 1.82 4.57
CA ASP A 359 -12.39 0.52 4.65
C ASP A 359 -12.53 -0.16 3.29
N ASP A 360 -12.97 0.59 2.28
CA ASP A 360 -13.06 0.09 0.91
C ASP A 360 -11.67 -0.26 0.36
N GLY A 361 -10.63 0.48 0.75
CA GLY A 361 -9.24 0.21 0.41
C GLY A 361 -8.73 -1.13 0.93
N VAL A 362 -8.97 -1.43 2.22
CA VAL A 362 -8.63 -2.71 2.84
C VAL A 362 -9.35 -3.85 2.12
N ARG A 363 -10.67 -3.74 1.94
CA ARG A 363 -11.48 -4.76 1.26
C ARG A 363 -11.00 -5.03 -0.16
N LEU A 364 -10.75 -3.99 -0.95
CA LEU A 364 -10.27 -4.15 -2.33
C LEU A 364 -8.88 -4.81 -2.39
N PHE A 365 -8.04 -4.62 -1.37
CA PHE A 365 -6.75 -5.30 -1.27
C PHE A 365 -6.92 -6.78 -0.89
N GLU A 366 -7.83 -7.11 0.03
CA GLU A 366 -8.20 -8.51 0.34
C GLU A 366 -8.73 -9.22 -0.91
N GLU A 367 -9.65 -8.60 -1.66
CA GLU A 367 -10.19 -9.18 -2.90
C GLU A 367 -9.12 -9.38 -3.98
N ALA A 368 -8.17 -8.44 -4.11
CA ALA A 368 -7.04 -8.60 -5.02
C ALA A 368 -6.10 -9.72 -4.58
N PHE A 369 -5.88 -9.87 -3.28
CA PHE A 369 -5.03 -10.91 -2.71
C PHE A 369 -5.68 -12.30 -2.84
N ASP A 370 -6.99 -12.43 -2.64
CA ASP A 370 -7.73 -13.66 -2.91
C ASP A 370 -7.53 -14.14 -4.36
N LYS A 371 -7.63 -13.23 -5.33
CA LYS A 371 -7.41 -13.52 -6.75
C LYS A 371 -5.97 -13.93 -7.03
N LEU A 372 -5.01 -13.25 -6.41
CA LEU A 372 -3.59 -13.59 -6.48
C LEU A 372 -3.31 -15.00 -5.97
N LEU A 373 -3.80 -15.34 -4.77
CA LEU A 373 -3.59 -16.66 -4.19
C LEU A 373 -4.24 -17.75 -5.03
N ALA A 374 -5.46 -17.53 -5.54
CA ALA A 374 -6.11 -18.46 -6.45
C ALA A 374 -5.32 -18.66 -7.77
N ALA A 375 -4.72 -17.59 -8.30
CA ALA A 375 -3.87 -17.66 -9.48
C ALA A 375 -2.58 -18.45 -9.22
N VAL A 376 -1.90 -18.19 -8.09
CA VAL A 376 -0.69 -18.93 -7.70
C VAL A 376 -1.00 -20.40 -7.48
N GLU A 377 -2.09 -20.70 -6.77
CA GLU A 377 -2.56 -22.07 -6.55
C GLU A 377 -2.76 -22.78 -7.90
N LYS A 378 -3.55 -22.18 -8.81
CA LYS A 378 -3.80 -22.74 -10.14
C LYS A 378 -2.52 -22.96 -10.96
N SER A 379 -1.56 -22.03 -10.89
CA SER A 379 -0.32 -22.08 -11.67
C SER A 379 0.74 -23.03 -11.08
N THR A 380 0.60 -23.38 -9.80
CA THR A 380 1.53 -24.26 -9.08
C THR A 380 0.91 -25.62 -8.75
N GLN A 381 -0.33 -25.88 -9.17
CA GLN A 381 -0.83 -27.25 -9.28
C GLN A 381 0.01 -27.98 -10.31
N GLY A 382 0.73 -29.03 -9.86
CA GLY A 382 1.42 -29.94 -10.76
C GLY A 382 0.47 -30.55 -11.78
N GLU A 383 1.00 -31.17 -12.83
CA GLU A 383 0.21 -32.17 -13.54
C GLU A 383 -0.24 -33.19 -12.50
N THR A 384 -1.50 -33.10 -12.08
CA THR A 384 -2.13 -34.16 -11.31
C THR A 384 -1.88 -35.43 -12.10
N THR A 385 -1.31 -36.44 -11.43
CA THR A 385 -1.29 -37.86 -11.80
C THR A 385 -2.35 -38.16 -12.87
N PRO A 386 -2.04 -38.84 -14.00
CA PRO A 386 -2.96 -38.98 -15.12
C PRO A 386 -4.37 -39.27 -14.60
N LYS A 387 -5.28 -38.33 -14.85
CA LYS A 387 -6.64 -38.35 -14.29
C LYS A 387 -7.41 -39.51 -14.91
N ILE A 388 -7.27 -40.70 -14.34
CA ILE A 388 -8.12 -41.84 -14.66
C ILE A 388 -9.38 -41.70 -13.78
N ASN A 389 -10.56 -41.77 -14.39
CA ASN A 389 -11.88 -41.67 -13.75
C ASN A 389 -12.27 -40.28 -13.19
N GLN A 390 -12.23 -39.24 -14.03
CA GLN A 390 -12.72 -37.93 -13.62
C GLN A 390 -14.26 -37.95 -13.44
N GLN A 391 -14.73 -37.75 -12.21
CA GLN A 391 -16.12 -37.42 -11.92
C GLN A 391 -16.25 -35.92 -11.72
N THR A 392 -17.16 -35.30 -12.46
CA THR A 392 -17.57 -33.91 -12.24
C THR A 392 -18.97 -33.89 -11.66
N TYR A 393 -19.13 -33.16 -10.56
CA TYR A 393 -20.42 -32.82 -10.00
C TYR A 393 -20.60 -31.31 -10.12
N LYS A 394 -21.82 -30.89 -10.46
CA LYS A 394 -22.23 -29.48 -10.42
C LYS A 394 -23.41 -29.39 -9.47
N LEU A 395 -23.39 -28.39 -8.59
CA LEU A 395 -24.58 -28.08 -7.81
C LEU A 395 -25.72 -27.66 -8.75
N PRO A 396 -26.97 -28.05 -8.47
CA PRO A 396 -28.13 -27.46 -9.14
C PRO A 396 -28.07 -25.93 -9.02
N ASP A 397 -28.45 -25.19 -10.07
CA ASP A 397 -28.18 -23.75 -10.16
C ASP A 397 -28.76 -22.95 -8.97
N ALA A 398 -29.91 -23.35 -8.45
CA ALA A 398 -30.50 -22.74 -7.26
C ALA A 398 -29.62 -22.92 -6.00
N LEU A 399 -29.05 -24.12 -5.83
CA LEU A 399 -28.16 -24.42 -4.71
C LEU A 399 -26.80 -23.74 -4.91
N ALA A 400 -26.27 -23.71 -6.14
CA ALA A 400 -25.04 -22.99 -6.47
C ALA A 400 -25.16 -21.50 -6.14
N LYS A 401 -26.29 -20.87 -6.49
CA LYS A 401 -26.58 -19.47 -6.16
C LYS A 401 -26.65 -19.24 -4.66
N THR A 402 -27.33 -20.13 -3.94
CA THR A 402 -27.47 -20.04 -2.47
C THR A 402 -26.12 -20.19 -1.78
N VAL A 403 -25.30 -21.16 -2.20
CA VAL A 403 -23.94 -21.36 -1.69
C VAL A 403 -23.07 -20.15 -1.98
N ALA A 404 -23.09 -19.61 -3.19
CA ALA A 404 -22.33 -18.41 -3.54
C ALA A 404 -22.75 -17.19 -2.71
N GLN A 405 -24.05 -17.01 -2.47
CA GLN A 405 -24.56 -15.95 -1.61
C GLN A 405 -24.08 -16.11 -0.16
N ASN A 406 -24.14 -17.32 0.39
CA ASN A 406 -23.66 -17.60 1.74
C ASN A 406 -22.15 -17.42 1.88
N LEU A 407 -21.35 -17.88 0.90
CA LEU A 407 -19.90 -17.66 0.91
C LEU A 407 -19.56 -16.17 0.84
N ASN A 408 -20.27 -15.41 0.00
CA ASN A 408 -20.10 -13.96 -0.08
C ASN A 408 -20.49 -13.25 1.22
N ASP A 409 -21.58 -13.66 1.87
CA ASP A 409 -21.98 -13.15 3.19
C ASP A 409 -20.93 -13.46 4.26
N TRP A 410 -20.38 -14.67 4.27
CA TRP A 410 -19.31 -15.05 5.20
C TRP A 410 -18.04 -14.23 5.00
N ARG A 411 -17.68 -13.95 3.74
CA ARG A 411 -16.55 -13.07 3.41
C ARG A 411 -16.83 -11.62 3.79
N ALA A 412 -17.92 -11.03 3.28
CA ALA A 412 -18.25 -9.61 3.45
C ALA A 412 -18.45 -9.21 4.91
N ASN A 413 -18.97 -10.12 5.74
CA ASN A 413 -19.23 -9.87 7.15
C ASN A 413 -18.14 -10.46 8.09
N GLY A 414 -17.01 -10.90 7.53
CA GLY A 414 -15.87 -11.43 8.29
C GLY A 414 -16.24 -12.60 9.21
N LYS A 415 -17.20 -13.44 8.80
CA LYS A 415 -17.74 -14.51 9.66
C LYS A 415 -16.70 -15.58 9.99
N VAL A 416 -15.72 -15.80 9.11
CA VAL A 416 -14.57 -16.69 9.40
C VAL A 416 -13.73 -16.15 10.55
N ARG A 417 -13.41 -14.85 10.56
CA ARG A 417 -12.66 -14.22 11.68
C ARG A 417 -13.46 -14.31 12.98
N ARG A 418 -14.75 -14.04 12.92
CA ARG A 418 -15.68 -14.15 14.07
C ARG A 418 -15.76 -15.59 14.59
N LEU A 419 -15.72 -16.59 13.70
CA LEU A 419 -15.68 -18.01 14.06
C LEU A 419 -14.42 -18.33 14.86
N TRP A 420 -13.25 -17.87 14.40
CA TRP A 420 -11.98 -18.01 15.12
C TRP A 420 -11.94 -17.25 16.44
N GLN A 421 -12.67 -16.14 16.55
CA GLN A 421 -12.89 -15.41 17.81
C GLN A 421 -13.94 -16.05 18.73
N ARG A 422 -14.51 -17.20 18.32
CA ARG A 422 -15.56 -17.92 19.04
C ARG A 422 -16.81 -17.08 19.28
N ASP A 423 -17.16 -16.22 18.32
CA ASP A 423 -18.32 -15.34 18.40
C ASP A 423 -19.64 -16.14 18.31
N ALA A 424 -20.35 -16.24 19.43
CA ALA A 424 -21.61 -16.99 19.52
C ALA A 424 -22.71 -16.40 18.61
N SER A 425 -22.61 -15.12 18.22
CA SER A 425 -23.60 -14.46 17.36
C SER A 425 -23.57 -14.94 15.90
N LEU A 426 -22.65 -15.83 15.53
CA LEU A 426 -22.71 -16.57 14.26
C LEU A 426 -23.80 -17.65 14.25
N TRP A 427 -24.30 -18.04 15.42
CA TRP A 427 -25.36 -19.03 15.60
C TRP A 427 -26.52 -18.42 16.41
N THR A 428 -26.91 -19.04 17.53
CA THR A 428 -28.04 -18.60 18.35
C THR A 428 -27.66 -17.58 19.42
N ASN A 429 -26.39 -17.20 19.49
CA ASN A 429 -25.85 -16.23 20.44
C ASN A 429 -26.03 -16.65 21.90
N THR A 430 -25.81 -17.94 22.18
CA THR A 430 -25.89 -18.52 23.53
C THR A 430 -24.50 -18.97 24.00
N ASP A 431 -24.25 -20.27 24.15
CA ASP A 431 -22.99 -20.81 24.67
C ASP A 431 -22.09 -21.43 23.58
N GLU A 432 -22.40 -21.22 22.28
CA GLU A 432 -21.63 -21.80 21.18
C GLU A 432 -20.15 -21.39 21.17
N SER A 433 -19.82 -20.25 21.79
CA SER A 433 -18.43 -19.85 22.03
C SER A 433 -17.61 -20.92 22.75
N LYS A 434 -18.24 -21.81 23.52
CA LYS A 434 -17.59 -22.91 24.26
C LYS A 434 -17.48 -24.21 23.44
N TRP A 435 -18.20 -24.34 22.33
CA TRP A 435 -18.28 -25.59 21.55
C TRP A 435 -17.18 -25.69 20.49
N LEU A 436 -16.44 -24.59 20.29
CA LEU A 436 -15.43 -24.44 19.24
C LEU A 436 -14.01 -24.79 19.71
N GLY A 437 -13.91 -25.72 20.67
CA GLY A 437 -12.62 -26.22 21.17
C GLY A 437 -11.84 -27.03 20.13
N TRP A 438 -12.47 -27.37 19.01
CA TRP A 438 -11.83 -28.03 17.87
C TRP A 438 -11.04 -27.08 16.98
N LEU A 439 -11.28 -25.76 17.04
CA LEU A 439 -10.57 -24.79 16.21
C LEU A 439 -9.07 -24.74 16.52
N ASP A 440 -8.74 -24.79 17.81
CA ASP A 440 -7.36 -24.72 18.32
C ASP A 440 -6.85 -26.07 18.84
N ILE A 441 -7.46 -27.18 18.38
CA ILE A 441 -7.12 -28.50 18.89
C ILE A 441 -5.67 -28.85 18.57
N THR A 442 -5.19 -28.47 17.39
CA THR A 442 -3.82 -28.76 16.95
C THR A 442 -2.79 -28.04 17.82
N GLU A 443 -2.97 -26.74 18.10
CA GLU A 443 -2.07 -26.01 19.01
C GLU A 443 -2.09 -26.63 20.41
N LYS A 444 -3.28 -26.91 20.95
CA LYS A 444 -3.42 -27.56 22.26
C LYS A 444 -2.79 -28.94 22.33
N GLN A 445 -2.81 -29.72 21.26
CA GLN A 445 -2.12 -31.02 21.22
C GLN A 445 -0.60 -30.84 21.12
N LEU A 446 -0.13 -29.84 20.36
CA LEU A 446 1.30 -29.53 20.25
C LEU A 446 1.89 -29.07 21.59
N GLU A 447 1.15 -28.28 22.38
CA GLU A 447 1.55 -27.90 23.75
C GLU A 447 1.72 -29.12 24.68
N LYS A 448 0.99 -30.20 24.41
CA LYS A 448 1.04 -31.46 25.18
C LYS A 448 2.01 -32.49 24.60
N LYS A 449 2.79 -32.13 23.58
CA LYS A 449 3.70 -33.06 22.89
C LYS A 449 4.63 -33.83 23.85
N ASP A 450 5.18 -33.16 24.86
CA ASP A 450 6.08 -33.79 25.84
C ASP A 450 5.36 -34.77 26.78
N GLN A 451 4.06 -34.58 26.99
CA GLN A 451 3.23 -35.55 27.72
C GLN A 451 3.02 -36.81 26.87
N PHE A 452 2.76 -36.65 25.57
CA PHE A 452 2.60 -37.79 24.66
C PHE A 452 3.90 -38.57 24.46
N HIS A 453 5.05 -37.88 24.44
CA HIS A 453 6.34 -38.55 24.41
C HIS A 453 6.57 -39.41 25.66
N ARG A 454 6.32 -38.87 26.86
CA ARG A 454 6.42 -39.65 28.10
C ARG A 454 5.48 -40.86 28.13
N LEU A 455 4.24 -40.69 27.66
CA LEU A 455 3.26 -41.78 27.58
C LEU A 455 3.63 -42.87 26.56
N SER A 456 4.50 -42.55 25.59
CA SER A 456 4.98 -43.52 24.60
C SER A 456 6.21 -44.31 25.06
N GLU A 457 6.86 -43.86 26.13
CA GLU A 457 8.00 -44.51 26.77
C GLU A 457 7.59 -45.41 27.95
N GLU A 458 6.33 -45.29 28.41
CA GLU A 458 5.62 -46.21 29.31
C GLU A 458 4.97 -47.36 28.52
#